data_AF-H3DC29-F1
#
_entry.id   AF-H3DC29-F1
#
_cell.length_a   1.000
_cell.length_b   1.000
_cell.length_c   1.000
_cell.angle_alpha   90.00
_cell.angle_beta   90.00
_cell.angle_gamma   90.00
#
_symmetry.space_group_name_H-M   'P 1'
#
loop_
_entity.id
_entity.type
_entity.pdbx_description
1 polymer ?
#
loop_
_entity_poly.entity_id
_entity_poly.type
_entity_poly.pdbx_seq_one_letter_code
_entity_poly.pdbx_strand_id
1 'polypeptide(L)'
;MKCLLSVLQLMGSFVLAVGLWLRFDPETVSLLNGDKAPDTFFIGVYILIGAGSLVMLVGFFGCCGAVRESQCLLGSFFACLLIIFGAEVAAGVFGFLNKDKIIEDVQNFYTSTYNENNNSTLIVSYQKINTIFLIWEIKYNNRTCQGRFGVLQDCESGIKDFFNNKLYIIGYVGIGIAGVMIIGMIFSMVLCCAIRNSREVI
;
A
#
# COMPACT_ATOMS: atom_id res chain seq x y z
N MET A 1 -2.16 -21.10 -10.44
CA MET A 1 -2.69 -19.74 -10.66
C MET A 1 -3.83 -19.39 -9.70
N LYS A 2 -4.89 -20.21 -9.58
CA LYS A 2 -6.04 -19.95 -8.68
C LYS A 2 -5.65 -19.70 -7.21
N CYS A 3 -4.76 -20.52 -6.63
CA CYS A 3 -4.29 -20.34 -5.25
C CYS A 3 -3.48 -19.04 -5.02
N LEU A 4 -2.68 -18.60 -6.00
CA LEU A 4 -1.84 -17.41 -5.85
C LEU A 4 -2.68 -16.13 -5.77
N LEU A 5 -3.75 -16.05 -6.56
CA LEU A 5 -4.62 -14.88 -6.60
C LEU A 5 -5.54 -14.79 -5.37
N SER A 6 -5.96 -15.93 -4.83
CA SER A 6 -6.71 -15.99 -3.56
C SER A 6 -5.89 -15.46 -2.38
N VAL A 7 -4.57 -15.68 -2.36
CA VAL A 7 -3.68 -15.13 -1.31
C VAL A 7 -3.62 -13.60 -1.39
N LEU A 8 -3.52 -13.03 -2.59
CA LEU A 8 -3.51 -11.58 -2.78
C LEU A 8 -4.84 -10.92 -2.37
N GLN A 9 -5.97 -11.59 -2.62
CA GLN A 9 -7.30 -11.14 -2.17
C GLN A 9 -7.39 -11.04 -0.63
N LEU A 10 -6.87 -12.05 0.07
CA LEU A 10 -6.88 -12.10 1.53
C LEU A 10 -6.02 -10.98 2.13
N MET A 11 -4.84 -10.73 1.55
CA MET A 11 -3.98 -9.62 1.96
C MET A 11 -4.64 -8.27 1.71
N GLY A 12 -5.30 -8.08 0.56
CA GLY A 12 -6.04 -6.86 0.24
C GLY A 12 -7.20 -6.60 1.21
N SER A 13 -7.98 -7.65 1.53
CA SER A 13 -9.07 -7.58 2.51
C SER A 13 -8.55 -7.18 3.89
N PHE A 14 -7.40 -7.73 4.28
CA PHE A 14 -6.76 -7.43 5.55
C PHE A 14 -6.34 -5.95 5.63
N VAL A 15 -5.64 -5.44 4.61
CA VAL A 15 -5.21 -4.03 4.55
C VAL A 15 -6.41 -3.08 4.58
N LEU A 16 -7.47 -3.39 3.83
CA LEU A 16 -8.70 -2.62 3.83
C LEU A 16 -9.36 -2.61 5.23
N ALA A 17 -9.43 -3.78 5.88
CA ALA A 17 -9.99 -3.90 7.23
C ALA A 17 -9.20 -3.07 8.25
N VAL A 18 -7.86 -3.06 8.17
CA VAL A 18 -7.02 -2.20 9.03
C VAL A 18 -7.28 -0.71 8.75
N GLY A 19 -7.37 -0.30 7.48
CA GLY A 19 -7.67 1.08 7.12
C GLY A 19 -9.05 1.54 7.61
N LEU A 20 -10.07 0.69 7.45
CA LEU A 20 -11.42 0.92 7.97
C LEU A 20 -11.43 0.96 9.50
N TRP A 21 -10.71 0.06 10.17
CA TRP A 21 -10.58 0.05 11.62
C TRP A 21 -10.01 1.37 12.13
N LEU A 22 -8.91 1.84 11.53
CA LEU A 22 -8.30 3.14 11.86
C LEU A 22 -9.26 4.31 11.66
N ARG A 23 -10.21 4.21 10.72
CA ARG A 23 -11.19 5.28 10.44
C ARG A 23 -12.40 5.24 11.37
N PHE A 24 -12.84 4.07 11.80
CA PHE A 24 -14.09 3.87 12.55
C PHE A 24 -13.91 3.61 14.04
N ASP A 25 -12.68 3.40 14.50
CA ASP A 25 -12.40 3.21 15.91
C ASP A 25 -12.72 4.51 16.71
N PRO A 26 -13.62 4.45 17.71
CA PRO A 26 -14.14 5.63 18.39
C PRO A 26 -13.08 6.36 19.23
N GLU A 27 -12.07 5.66 19.73
CA GLU A 27 -10.91 6.26 20.39
C GLU A 27 -10.12 7.07 19.35
N THR A 28 -9.91 6.51 18.16
CA THR A 28 -9.19 7.18 17.08
C THR A 28 -9.97 8.42 16.57
N VAL A 29 -11.27 8.32 16.35
CA VAL A 29 -12.09 9.45 15.84
C VAL A 29 -12.29 10.55 16.87
N SER A 30 -12.44 10.22 18.15
CA SER A 30 -12.58 11.23 19.21
C SER A 30 -11.28 11.99 19.47
N LEU A 31 -10.13 11.34 19.32
CA LEU A 31 -8.81 11.97 19.36
C LEU A 31 -8.57 12.85 18.13
N LEU A 32 -9.13 12.51 16.96
CA LEU A 32 -8.97 13.27 15.73
C LEU A 32 -9.92 14.48 15.59
N ASN A 33 -10.96 14.58 16.41
CA ASN A 33 -11.86 15.74 16.45
C ASN A 33 -11.52 16.73 17.58
N GLY A 34 -10.54 16.40 18.44
CA GLY A 34 -10.11 17.24 19.56
C GLY A 34 -9.10 18.32 19.14
N ASP A 35 -9.61 19.47 18.68
CA ASP A 35 -8.97 20.79 18.54
C ASP A 35 -7.59 20.97 17.85
N LYS A 36 -6.80 19.94 17.48
CA LYS A 36 -5.53 20.11 16.74
C LYS A 36 -5.12 18.98 15.79
N ALA A 37 -6.01 18.07 15.42
CA ALA A 37 -5.63 16.96 14.56
C ALA A 37 -5.12 17.44 13.17
N PRO A 38 -3.92 17.02 12.74
CA PRO A 38 -3.35 17.43 11.46
C PRO A 38 -4.07 16.69 10.31
N ASP A 39 -4.59 17.46 9.34
CA ASP A 39 -5.22 16.97 8.11
C ASP A 39 -4.37 15.91 7.38
N THR A 40 -3.05 15.99 7.53
CA THR A 40 -2.06 15.06 6.95
C THR A 40 -2.25 13.62 7.42
N PHE A 41 -2.66 13.38 8.67
CA PHE A 41 -2.93 12.02 9.17
C PHE A 41 -4.13 11.38 8.44
N PHE A 42 -5.20 12.15 8.25
CA PHE A 42 -6.37 11.68 7.50
C PHE A 42 -6.00 11.31 6.07
N ILE A 43 -5.18 12.12 5.41
CA ILE A 43 -4.70 11.85 4.05
C ILE A 43 -4.04 10.46 3.98
N GLY A 44 -3.18 10.10 4.94
CA GLY A 44 -2.55 8.78 4.98
C GLY A 44 -3.53 7.62 5.16
N VAL A 45 -4.52 7.76 6.06
CA VAL A 45 -5.57 6.73 6.26
C VAL A 45 -6.44 6.55 5.01
N TYR A 46 -6.81 7.65 4.34
CA TYR A 46 -7.56 7.60 3.10
C TYR A 46 -6.76 6.95 1.95
N ILE A 47 -5.46 7.22 1.86
CA ILE A 47 -4.57 6.53 0.91
C ILE A 47 -4.55 5.02 1.18
N LEU A 48 -4.47 4.60 2.44
CA LEU A 48 -4.47 3.19 2.83
C LEU A 48 -5.78 2.48 2.46
N ILE A 49 -6.92 3.10 2.76
CA ILE A 49 -8.25 2.58 2.40
C ILE A 49 -8.37 2.50 0.87
N GLY A 50 -7.99 3.56 0.16
CA GLY A 50 -8.02 3.64 -1.30
C GLY A 50 -7.20 2.53 -1.95
N ALA A 51 -5.92 2.40 -1.55
CA ALA A 51 -5.03 1.36 -2.05
C ALA A 51 -5.55 -0.05 -1.72
N GLY A 52 -6.02 -0.30 -0.49
CA GLY A 52 -6.59 -1.59 -0.09
C GLY A 52 -7.82 -1.96 -0.92
N SER A 53 -8.70 -1.00 -1.18
CA SER A 53 -9.92 -1.20 -1.99
C SER A 53 -9.60 -1.52 -3.45
N LEU A 54 -8.59 -0.86 -4.02
CA LEU A 54 -8.13 -1.08 -5.38
C LEU A 54 -7.56 -2.50 -5.54
N VAL A 55 -6.72 -2.92 -4.60
CA VAL A 55 -6.13 -4.28 -4.59
C VAL A 55 -7.22 -5.35 -4.45
N MET A 56 -8.21 -5.12 -3.58
CA MET A 56 -9.38 -6.00 -3.39
C MET A 56 -10.20 -6.15 -4.68
N LEU A 57 -10.45 -5.05 -5.40
CA LEU A 57 -11.21 -5.06 -6.66
C LEU A 57 -10.46 -5.77 -7.78
N VAL A 58 -9.16 -5.46 -7.95
CA VAL A 58 -8.32 -6.08 -8.97
C VAL A 58 -8.18 -7.59 -8.71
N GLY A 59 -7.99 -7.98 -7.46
CA GLY A 59 -7.94 -9.40 -7.07
C GLY A 59 -9.27 -10.11 -7.34
N PHE A 60 -10.41 -9.46 -7.09
CA PHE A 60 -11.73 -10.03 -7.34
C PHE A 60 -11.94 -10.28 -8.83
N PHE A 61 -11.65 -9.28 -9.67
CA PHE A 61 -11.79 -9.43 -11.13
C PHE A 61 -10.84 -10.48 -11.70
N GLY A 62 -9.61 -10.56 -11.22
CA GLY A 62 -8.70 -11.63 -11.65
C GLY A 62 -9.20 -13.02 -11.22
N CYS A 63 -9.74 -13.16 -10.00
CA CYS A 63 -10.13 -14.46 -9.44
C CYS A 63 -11.40 -14.96 -10.13
N CYS A 64 -12.43 -14.13 -10.14
CA CYS A 64 -13.68 -14.42 -10.83
C CYS A 64 -13.48 -14.53 -12.34
N GLY A 65 -12.55 -13.77 -12.94
CA GLY A 65 -12.25 -13.86 -14.36
C GLY A 65 -11.64 -15.21 -14.74
N ALA A 66 -10.73 -15.72 -13.91
CA ALA A 66 -10.13 -17.04 -14.11
C ALA A 66 -11.09 -18.21 -13.79
N VAL A 67 -12.07 -18.03 -12.91
CA VAL A 67 -13.03 -19.09 -12.54
C VAL A 67 -14.24 -19.12 -13.48
N ARG A 68 -14.77 -17.96 -13.89
CA ARG A 68 -15.96 -17.86 -14.74
C ARG A 68 -15.65 -17.91 -16.24
N GLU A 69 -14.38 -17.98 -16.63
CA GLU A 69 -13.92 -17.96 -18.04
C GLU A 69 -14.60 -16.86 -18.88
N SER A 70 -14.91 -15.73 -18.24
CA SER A 70 -15.66 -14.64 -18.86
C SER A 70 -14.70 -13.61 -19.46
N GLN A 71 -14.79 -13.42 -20.77
CA GLN A 71 -13.99 -12.47 -21.54
C GLN A 71 -14.13 -11.04 -21.01
N CYS A 72 -15.35 -10.60 -20.65
CA CYS A 72 -15.57 -9.26 -20.14
C CYS A 72 -14.86 -9.02 -18.80
N LEU A 73 -14.90 -10.01 -17.89
CA LEU A 73 -14.26 -9.86 -16.56
C LEU A 73 -12.73 -9.85 -16.67
N LEU A 74 -12.20 -10.67 -17.58
CA LEU A 74 -10.76 -10.74 -17.85
C LEU A 74 -10.27 -9.47 -18.58
N GLY A 75 -11.09 -8.89 -19.46
CA GLY A 75 -10.87 -7.58 -20.07
C GLY A 75 -10.85 -6.44 -19.05
N SER A 76 -11.80 -6.41 -18.11
CA SER A 76 -11.79 -5.42 -17.01
C SER A 76 -10.53 -5.53 -16.15
N PHE A 77 -10.07 -6.75 -15.85
CA PHE A 77 -8.82 -6.96 -15.13
C PHE A 77 -7.60 -6.38 -15.89
N PHE A 78 -7.49 -6.66 -17.20
CA PHE A 78 -6.43 -6.10 -18.04
C PHE A 78 -6.47 -4.57 -18.10
N ALA A 79 -7.66 -3.99 -18.26
CA ALA A 79 -7.83 -2.53 -18.28
C ALA A 79 -7.42 -1.89 -16.95
N CYS A 80 -7.82 -2.47 -15.81
CA CYS A 80 -7.39 -2.01 -14.50
C CYS A 80 -5.86 -2.07 -14.34
N LEU A 81 -5.22 -3.18 -14.75
CA LEU A 81 -3.76 -3.31 -14.67
C LEU A 81 -3.04 -2.27 -15.54
N LEU A 82 -3.54 -1.98 -16.74
CA LEU A 82 -2.98 -0.93 -17.60
C LEU A 82 -3.06 0.46 -16.96
N ILE A 83 -4.20 0.79 -16.34
CA ILE A 83 -4.39 2.07 -15.65
C ILE A 83 -3.42 2.18 -14.46
N ILE A 84 -3.28 1.12 -13.66
CA ILE A 84 -2.37 1.10 -12.51
C ILE A 84 -0.92 1.21 -12.96
N PHE A 85 -0.52 0.48 -14.00
CA PHE A 85 0.83 0.57 -14.56
C PHE A 85 1.14 1.98 -15.06
N GLY A 86 0.21 2.62 -15.77
CA GLY A 86 0.35 4.01 -16.21
C GLY A 86 0.48 4.98 -15.03
N ALA A 87 -0.33 4.79 -13.99
CA ALA A 87 -0.26 5.59 -12.76
C ALA A 87 1.07 5.39 -12.01
N GLU A 88 1.60 4.17 -11.95
CA GLU A 88 2.87 3.87 -11.30
C GLU A 88 4.04 4.50 -12.05
N VAL A 89 4.06 4.43 -13.38
CA VAL A 89 5.06 5.13 -14.20
C VAL A 89 4.96 6.64 -13.99
N ALA A 90 3.75 7.21 -14.03
CA ALA A 90 3.54 8.64 -13.79
C ALA A 90 3.99 9.08 -12.40
N ALA A 91 3.64 8.32 -11.35
CA ALA A 91 4.05 8.57 -9.97
C ALA A 91 5.57 8.42 -9.79
N GLY A 92 6.19 7.43 -10.43
CA GLY A 92 7.64 7.23 -10.41
C GLY A 92 8.38 8.40 -11.05
N VAL A 93 7.94 8.88 -12.21
CA VAL A 93 8.51 10.07 -12.87
C VAL A 93 8.29 11.32 -12.02
N PHE A 94 7.07 11.53 -11.52
CA PHE A 94 6.74 12.69 -10.68
C PHE A 94 7.57 12.72 -9.39
N GLY A 95 7.71 11.57 -8.72
CA GLY A 95 8.50 11.42 -7.51
C GLY A 95 9.99 11.62 -7.74
N PHE A 96 10.52 11.22 -8.92
CA PHE A 96 11.90 11.47 -9.28
C PHE A 96 12.18 12.97 -9.52
N LEU A 97 11.26 13.67 -10.20
CA LEU A 97 11.41 15.10 -10.50
C LEU A 97 11.22 16.00 -9.27
N ASN A 98 10.34 15.61 -8.32
CA ASN A 98 10.00 16.42 -7.14
C ASN A 98 10.40 15.74 -5.82
N LYS A 99 11.54 15.06 -5.79
CA LYS A 99 11.99 14.27 -4.64
C LYS A 99 12.00 15.06 -3.33
N ASP A 100 12.42 16.33 -3.35
CA ASP A 100 12.56 17.16 -2.14
C ASP A 100 11.18 17.45 -1.51
N LYS A 101 10.18 17.69 -2.36
CA LYS A 101 8.79 17.90 -1.92
C LYS A 101 8.18 16.63 -1.33
N ILE A 102 8.42 15.47 -1.95
CA ILE A 102 7.95 14.17 -1.43
C ILE A 102 8.57 13.87 -0.05
N ILE A 103 9.86 14.17 0.13
CA ILE A 103 10.54 13.99 1.42
C ILE A 103 9.90 14.88 2.49
N GLU A 104 9.64 16.15 2.17
CA GLU A 104 9.00 17.10 3.09
C GLU A 104 7.58 16.65 3.48
N ASP A 105 6.76 16.23 2.51
CA ASP A 105 5.39 15.75 2.77
C ASP A 105 5.39 14.49 3.66
N VAL A 106 6.31 13.55 3.43
CA VAL A 106 6.47 12.34 4.25
C VAL A 106 6.95 12.68 5.67
N GLN A 107 7.87 13.63 5.81
CA GLN A 107 8.34 14.12 7.11
C GLN A 107 7.25 14.83 7.89
N ASN A 108 6.48 15.67 7.23
CA ASN A 108 5.33 16.35 7.81
C ASN A 108 4.29 15.32 8.26
N PHE A 109 3.96 14.32 7.44
CA PHE A 109 3.07 13.23 7.83
C PHE A 109 3.55 12.50 9.09
N TYR A 110 4.84 12.15 9.14
CA TYR A 110 5.43 11.44 10.28
C TYR A 110 5.43 12.29 11.55
N THR A 111 5.85 13.56 11.43
CA THR A 111 5.96 14.50 12.55
C THR A 111 4.59 14.91 13.08
N SER A 112 3.62 15.11 12.20
CA SER A 112 2.21 15.36 12.53
C SER A 112 1.59 14.18 13.26
N THR A 113 1.94 12.95 12.88
CA THR A 113 1.51 11.77 13.63
C THR A 113 2.17 11.74 15.01
N TYR A 114 3.45 12.09 15.13
CA TYR A 114 4.20 11.92 16.37
C TYR A 114 3.99 13.01 17.45
N ASN A 115 4.01 14.30 17.06
CA ASN A 115 4.06 15.44 17.99
C ASN A 115 2.81 15.62 18.86
N GLU A 116 1.74 14.88 18.60
CA GLU A 116 0.50 14.92 19.37
C GLU A 116 0.50 14.01 20.62
N ASN A 117 1.62 13.34 20.95
CA ASN A 117 1.70 12.36 22.04
C ASN A 117 2.72 12.71 23.15
N ASN A 118 2.29 13.50 24.13
CA ASN A 118 2.75 13.31 25.52
C ASN A 118 1.92 12.24 26.26
N ASN A 119 0.96 11.59 25.59
CA ASN A 119 0.25 10.43 26.12
C ASN A 119 0.34 9.26 25.13
N SER A 120 0.45 8.07 25.69
CA SER A 120 0.91 6.81 25.11
C SER A 120 0.03 6.15 24.03
N THR A 121 -0.67 6.91 23.18
CA THR A 121 -1.83 6.36 22.42
C THR A 121 -1.50 5.85 21.01
N LEU A 122 -0.55 6.45 20.27
CA LEU A 122 -0.15 5.87 18.97
C LEU A 122 0.68 4.59 19.11
N ILE A 123 1.45 4.48 20.21
CA ILE A 123 2.29 3.31 20.47
C ILE A 123 1.41 2.05 20.66
N VAL A 124 0.21 2.20 21.27
CA VAL A 124 -0.74 1.10 21.48
C VAL A 124 -1.40 0.63 20.17
N SER A 125 -1.69 1.56 19.24
CA SER A 125 -2.24 1.23 17.92
C SER A 125 -1.24 0.43 17.07
N TYR A 126 0.02 0.85 17.06
CA TYR A 126 1.11 0.09 16.40
C TYR A 126 1.40 -1.23 17.10
N GLN A 127 1.32 -1.31 18.43
CA GLN A 127 1.51 -2.57 19.17
C GLN A 127 0.39 -3.59 18.86
N LYS A 128 -0.86 -3.12 18.66
CA LYS A 128 -1.96 -3.99 18.20
C LYS A 128 -1.77 -4.46 16.77
N ILE A 129 -1.35 -3.59 15.84
CA ILE A 129 -1.08 -3.96 14.44
C ILE A 129 0.12 -4.91 14.31
N ASN A 130 1.17 -4.70 15.12
CA ASN A 130 2.36 -5.55 15.20
C ASN A 130 2.05 -6.98 15.69
N THR A 131 0.97 -7.17 16.45
CA THR A 131 0.52 -8.51 16.85
C THR A 131 -0.21 -9.25 15.72
N ILE A 132 -0.73 -8.53 14.73
CA ILE A 132 -1.55 -9.09 13.64
C ILE A 132 -0.70 -9.38 12.39
N PHE A 133 0.29 -8.55 12.10
CA PHE A 133 1.28 -8.81 11.05
C PHE A 133 2.41 -9.63 11.69
N LEU A 134 2.45 -10.94 11.47
CA LEU A 134 3.50 -11.86 11.98
C LEU A 134 4.89 -11.56 11.36
N ILE A 135 5.35 -10.32 11.44
CA ILE A 135 6.66 -9.85 11.01
C ILE A 135 7.33 -9.20 12.21
N TRP A 136 8.41 -9.86 12.65
CA TRP A 136 9.52 -9.39 13.48
C TRP A 136 9.34 -8.04 14.20
N GLU A 137 9.24 -8.15 15.52
CA GLU A 137 9.17 -7.11 16.56
C GLU A 137 10.04 -5.85 16.25
N ILE A 138 9.40 -4.75 15.84
CA ILE A 138 9.99 -3.40 15.92
C ILE A 138 9.48 -2.74 17.20
N LYS A 139 10.37 -2.62 18.19
CA LYS A 139 10.10 -1.93 19.46
C LYS A 139 10.36 -0.42 19.28
N TYR A 140 9.31 0.39 19.38
CA TYR A 140 9.37 1.85 19.27
C TYR A 140 9.45 2.50 20.67
N ASN A 141 10.36 3.45 20.87
CA ASN A 141 10.45 4.28 22.09
C ASN A 141 10.48 5.78 21.74
N ASN A 142 10.04 6.60 22.71
CA ASN A 142 9.59 8.00 22.72
C ASN A 142 10.51 9.11 22.13
N ARG A 143 11.25 8.85 21.04
CA ARG A 143 11.77 9.90 20.12
C ARG A 143 12.53 9.34 18.91
N THR A 144 12.70 8.02 18.81
CA THR A 144 13.77 7.46 17.99
C THR A 144 13.28 6.29 17.15
N CYS A 145 13.56 6.37 15.86
CA CYS A 145 13.36 5.27 14.92
C CYS A 145 14.51 4.29 15.10
N GLN A 146 14.35 3.30 15.99
CA GLN A 146 15.35 2.25 16.19
C GLN A 146 15.33 1.26 15.02
N GLY A 147 16.13 1.55 14.00
CA GLY A 147 16.52 0.55 13.01
C GLY A 147 17.27 -0.61 13.68
N ARG A 148 17.29 -1.77 13.02
CA ARG A 148 17.88 -3.06 13.45
C ARG A 148 19.36 -3.01 13.91
N PHE A 149 19.99 -1.83 13.90
CA PHE A 149 21.41 -1.59 14.22
C PHE A 149 21.64 -0.54 15.35
N GLY A 150 20.66 -0.24 16.20
CA GLY A 150 20.93 0.45 17.48
C GLY A 150 21.57 1.86 17.39
N VAL A 151 21.29 2.63 16.34
CA VAL A 151 21.71 4.04 16.24
C VAL A 151 20.51 4.95 16.52
N LEU A 152 20.67 5.85 17.49
CA LEU A 152 19.71 6.87 17.91
C LEU A 152 19.72 8.02 16.89
N GLN A 153 18.80 8.02 15.92
CA GLN A 153 18.70 9.08 14.90
C GLN A 153 17.29 9.69 14.90
N ASP A 154 17.19 11.02 14.76
CA ASP A 154 15.93 11.71 14.55
C ASP A 154 15.24 11.15 13.30
N CYS A 155 13.98 10.72 13.43
CA CYS A 155 13.29 10.02 12.34
C CYS A 155 13.12 10.89 11.09
N GLU A 156 13.05 12.21 11.28
CA GLU A 156 13.13 13.19 10.19
C GLU A 156 14.43 13.04 9.39
N SER A 157 15.58 13.03 10.07
CA SER A 157 16.89 12.88 9.42
C SER A 157 17.05 11.50 8.77
N GLY A 158 16.50 10.46 9.40
CA GLY A 158 16.46 9.11 8.83
C GLY A 158 15.70 9.06 7.50
N ILE A 159 14.52 9.67 7.40
CA ILE A 159 13.73 9.72 6.16
C ILE A 159 14.54 10.41 5.04
N LYS A 160 15.17 11.56 5.32
CA LYS A 160 16.04 12.26 4.37
C LYS A 160 17.20 11.37 3.91
N ASP A 161 17.84 10.63 4.80
CA ASP A 161 18.94 9.72 4.44
C ASP A 161 18.44 8.52 3.61
N PHE A 162 17.27 7.96 3.92
CA PHE A 162 16.67 6.88 3.14
C PHE A 162 16.37 7.32 1.70
N PHE A 163 15.77 8.48 1.49
CA PHE A 163 15.46 8.95 0.14
C PHE A 163 16.70 9.41 -0.63
N ASN A 164 17.73 9.95 0.02
CA ASN A 164 18.94 10.40 -0.68
C ASN A 164 19.94 9.26 -0.94
N ASN A 165 20.12 8.36 0.03
CA ASN A 165 21.20 7.37 0.02
C ASN A 165 20.69 5.95 -0.26
N LYS A 166 19.41 5.69 -0.03
CA LYS A 166 18.75 4.38 -0.23
C LYS A 166 17.62 4.42 -1.27
N LEU A 167 17.57 5.44 -2.12
CA LEU A 167 16.58 5.55 -3.21
C LEU A 167 16.55 4.28 -4.09
N TYR A 168 17.70 3.64 -4.27
CA TYR A 168 17.81 2.39 -5.04
C TYR A 168 16.92 1.26 -4.49
N ILE A 169 16.66 1.21 -3.18
CA ILE A 169 15.78 0.20 -2.56
C ILE A 169 14.34 0.41 -3.04
N ILE A 170 13.86 1.66 -3.01
CA ILE A 170 12.53 2.04 -3.49
C ILE A 170 12.42 1.74 -4.99
N GLY A 171 13.49 2.02 -5.75
CA GLY A 171 13.60 1.67 -7.16
C GLY A 171 13.45 0.18 -7.43
N TYR A 172 14.15 -0.70 -6.70
CA TYR A 172 14.01 -2.15 -6.84
C TYR A 172 12.60 -2.65 -6.51
N VAL A 173 11.97 -2.08 -5.47
CA VAL A 173 10.59 -2.44 -5.12
C VAL A 173 9.64 -2.06 -6.25
N GLY A 174 9.74 -0.84 -6.79
CA GLY A 174 8.91 -0.40 -7.92
C GLY A 174 9.11 -1.25 -9.18
N ILE A 175 10.36 -1.56 -9.54
CA ILE A 175 10.65 -2.46 -10.68
C ILE A 175 10.03 -3.85 -10.46
N GLY A 176 10.07 -4.36 -9.23
CA GLY A 176 9.44 -5.63 -8.87
C GLY A 176 7.93 -5.60 -9.07
N ILE A 177 7.26 -4.56 -8.58
CA ILE A 177 5.81 -4.38 -8.71
C ILE A 177 5.42 -4.26 -10.19
N ALA A 178 6.11 -3.41 -10.96
CA ALA A 178 5.94 -3.29 -12.40
C ALA A 178 6.11 -4.62 -13.13
N GLY A 179 7.12 -5.42 -12.76
CA GLY A 179 7.34 -6.75 -13.32
C GLY A 179 6.18 -7.72 -13.06
N VAL A 180 5.66 -7.76 -11.83
CA VAL A 180 4.50 -8.59 -11.48
C VAL A 180 3.26 -8.16 -12.26
N MET A 181 3.04 -6.85 -12.45
CA MET A 181 1.92 -6.36 -13.25
C MET A 181 2.03 -6.75 -14.72
N ILE A 182 3.22 -6.65 -15.33
CA ILE A 182 3.47 -7.07 -16.71
C ILE A 182 3.17 -8.56 -16.88
N ILE A 183 3.64 -9.39 -15.96
CA ILE A 183 3.35 -10.83 -15.94
C ILE A 183 1.83 -11.06 -15.86
N GLY A 184 1.12 -10.31 -15.00
CA GLY A 184 -0.34 -10.35 -14.90
C GLY A 184 -1.05 -9.98 -16.21
N MET A 185 -0.56 -8.96 -16.91
CA MET A 185 -1.10 -8.54 -18.21
C MET A 185 -0.89 -9.61 -19.29
N ILE A 186 0.30 -10.23 -19.35
CA ILE A 186 0.61 -11.31 -20.30
C ILE A 186 -0.31 -12.51 -20.06
N PHE A 187 -0.43 -12.95 -18.80
CA PHE A 187 -1.32 -14.08 -18.47
C PHE A 187 -2.78 -13.77 -18.78
N SER A 188 -3.24 -12.55 -18.52
CA SER A 188 -4.58 -12.12 -18.88
C SER A 188 -4.81 -12.20 -20.39
N MET A 189 -3.88 -11.71 -21.22
CA MET A 189 -3.99 -11.77 -22.67
C MET A 189 -3.98 -13.21 -23.19
N VAL A 190 -3.07 -14.05 -22.70
CA VAL A 190 -2.99 -15.47 -23.09
C VAL A 190 -4.29 -16.21 -22.72
N LEU A 191 -4.82 -15.98 -21.51
CA LEU A 191 -6.06 -16.63 -21.07
C LEU A 191 -7.28 -16.09 -21.84
N CYS A 192 -7.31 -14.79 -22.16
CA CYS A 192 -8.32 -14.20 -23.05
C CYS A 192 -8.33 -14.91 -24.41
N CYS A 193 -7.15 -15.03 -25.04
CA CYS A 193 -6.99 -15.70 -26.33
C CYS A 193 -7.38 -17.18 -26.27
N ALA A 194 -6.99 -17.91 -25.23
CA ALA A 194 -7.33 -19.31 -25.06
C ALA A 194 -8.85 -19.52 -24.97
N ILE A 195 -9.55 -18.70 -24.18
CA ILE A 195 -11.02 -18.79 -24.04
C ILE A 195 -11.72 -18.39 -25.34
N ARG A 196 -11.22 -17.37 -26.07
CA ARG A 196 -11.78 -17.01 -27.38
C ARG A 196 -11.66 -18.18 -28.35
N ASN A 197 -10.49 -18.82 -28.39
CA ASN A 197 -10.25 -20.00 -29.21
C ASN A 197 -11.13 -21.19 -28.84
N SER A 198 -11.47 -21.37 -27.58
CA SER A 198 -12.42 -22.42 -27.16
C SER A 198 -13.87 -22.14 -27.55
N ARG A 199 -14.26 -20.86 -27.72
CA ARG A 199 -15.64 -20.49 -28.09
C ARG A 199 -15.90 -20.61 -29.59
N GLU A 200 -14.88 -20.44 -30.42
CA GLU A 200 -15.00 -20.52 -31.89
C GLU A 200 -15.00 -21.96 -32.44
N VAL A 201 -14.66 -22.97 -31.61
CA VAL A 201 -14.71 -24.41 -31.96
C VAL A 201 -15.99 -25.11 -31.50
N ILE A 202 -16.94 -24.41 -30.87
CA ILE A 202 -18.24 -24.93 -30.39
C ILE A 202 -19.36 -24.27 -31.20
#